data_AF-I1QUQ2-F1
#
_entry.id   AF-I1QUQ2-F1
#
_cell.length_a   1.000
_cell.length_b   1.000
_cell.length_c   1.000
_cell.angle_alpha   90.00
_cell.angle_beta   90.00
_cell.angle_gamma   90.00
#
_symmetry.space_group_name_H-M   'P 1'
#
loop_
_entity.id
_entity.type
_entity.pdbx_description
1 polymer ?
#
loop_
_entity_poly.entity_id
_entity_poly.type
_entity_poly.pdbx_seq_one_letter_code
_entity_poly.pdbx_strand_id
1 'polypeptide(L)' 'VSNILALADQHRCDGLKKACFNFLGSPANLSAVVAGDGFKHLSKICPSLMEELVVKLALPATQA' A
#
# COMPACT_ATOMS: atom_id res chain seq x y z
N VAL A 1 -8.99 0.61 0.50
CA VAL A 1 -7.63 1.08 0.13
C VAL A 1 -6.92 0.15 -0.84
N SER A 2 -7.01 -1.19 -0.73
CA SER A 2 -6.33 -2.11 -1.66
C SER A 2 -6.65 -1.85 -3.14
N ASN A 3 -7.93 -1.85 -3.54
CA ASN A 3 -8.30 -1.57 -4.94
C ASN A 3 -7.87 -0.16 -5.40
N ILE A 4 -7.97 0.82 -4.51
CA ILE A 4 -7.57 2.21 -4.80
C ILE A 4 -6.06 2.28 -5.04
N LEU A 5 -5.28 1.57 -4.24
CA LEU A 5 -3.83 1.51 -4.35
C LEU A 5 -3.38 0.83 -5.66
N ALA A 6 -4.04 -0.29 -6.05
CA ALA A 6 -3.78 -0.94 -7.34
C ALA A 6 -4.10 -0.02 -8.52
N LEU A 7 -5.26 0.66 -8.49
CA LEU A 7 -5.65 1.60 -9.54
C LEU A 7 -4.70 2.80 -9.60
N ALA A 8 -4.29 3.33 -8.45
CA ALA A 8 -3.34 4.44 -8.39
C ALA A 8 -1.99 4.06 -9.03
N ASP A 9 -1.49 2.86 -8.75
CA ASP A 9 -0.27 2.34 -9.36
C ASP A 9 -0.43 2.13 -10.89
N GLN A 10 -1.51 1.47 -11.31
CA GLN A 10 -1.80 1.19 -12.71
C GLN A 10 -1.93 2.47 -13.56
N HIS A 11 -2.55 3.51 -13.01
CA HIS A 11 -2.73 4.79 -13.68
C HIS A 11 -1.62 5.81 -13.41
N ARG A 12 -0.53 5.42 -12.72
CA ARG A 12 0.59 6.30 -12.34
C ARG A 12 0.13 7.57 -11.61
N CYS A 13 -0.88 7.43 -10.77
CA CYS A 13 -1.37 8.49 -9.91
C CYS A 13 -0.57 8.53 -8.61
N ASP A 14 0.66 9.04 -8.68
CA ASP A 14 1.64 8.97 -7.59
C ASP A 14 1.15 9.65 -6.30
N GLY A 15 0.38 10.74 -6.41
CA GLY A 15 -0.20 11.43 -5.25
C GLY A 15 -1.18 10.53 -4.47
N LEU A 16 -2.06 9.83 -5.18
CA LEU A 16 -3.02 8.91 -4.57
C LEU A 16 -2.32 7.67 -4.01
N LYS A 17 -1.32 7.14 -4.72
CA LYS A 17 -0.49 6.02 -4.23
C LYS A 17 0.22 6.40 -2.93
N LYS A 18 0.82 7.59 -2.86
CA LYS A 18 1.49 8.10 -1.65
C LYS A 18 0.50 8.27 -0.49
N ALA A 19 -0.69 8.80 -0.75
CA ALA A 19 -1.74 8.94 0.27
C ALA A 19 -2.19 7.57 0.81
N CYS A 20 -2.38 6.58 -0.06
CA CYS A 20 -2.68 5.20 0.35
C CYS A 20 -1.57 4.60 1.22
N PHE A 21 -0.30 4.78 0.85
CA PHE A 21 0.82 4.31 1.66
C PHE A 21 0.90 5.02 3.01
N ASN A 22 0.64 6.32 3.08
CA ASN A 22 0.62 7.05 4.35
C ASN A 22 -0.52 6.56 5.25
N PHE A 23 -1.70 6.29 4.69
CA PHE A 23 -2.82 5.69 5.42
C PHE A 23 -2.46 4.31 5.99
N LEU A 24 -1.78 3.48 5.20
CA LEU A 24 -1.30 2.16 5.59
C LEU A 24 -0.10 2.20 6.55
N GLY A 25 0.52 3.36 6.77
CA GLY A 25 1.59 3.55 7.75
C GLY A 25 1.13 3.38 9.20
N SER A 26 -0.17 3.51 9.48
CA SER A 26 -0.73 3.23 10.80
C SER A 26 -0.90 1.72 11.01
N PRO A 27 -0.35 1.14 12.10
CA PRO A 27 -0.50 -0.28 12.40
C PRO A 27 -1.96 -0.76 12.46
N ALA A 28 -2.88 0.08 12.95
CA ALA A 28 -4.31 -0.25 13.02
C ALA A 28 -4.93 -0.36 11.63
N ASN A 29 -4.61 0.60 10.74
CA ASN A 29 -5.10 0.59 9.36
C ASN A 29 -4.51 -0.57 8.57
N LEU A 30 -3.22 -0.84 8.74
CA LEU A 30 -2.54 -1.97 8.11
C LEU A 30 -3.18 -3.30 8.55
N SER A 31 -3.39 -3.48 9.86
CA SER A 31 -4.02 -4.67 10.42
C SER A 31 -5.41 -4.91 9.85
N ALA A 32 -6.25 -3.87 9.79
CA ALA A 32 -7.59 -3.97 9.22
C ALA A 32 -7.58 -4.35 7.73
N VAL A 33 -6.59 -3.88 6.97
CA VAL A 33 -6.45 -4.17 5.54
C VAL A 33 -5.92 -5.58 5.29
N VAL A 34 -4.93 -6.02 6.08
CA VAL A 34 -4.37 -7.39 6.00
C VAL A 34 -5.39 -8.44 6.44
N ALA A 35 -6.27 -8.10 7.39
CA ALA A 35 -7.39 -8.96 7.79
C ALA A 35 -8.42 -9.16 6.65
N GLY A 36 -8.47 -8.24 5.68
CA GLY A 36 -9.34 -8.34 4.52
C GLY A 36 -8.72 -9.11 3.34
N ASP A 37 -9.58 -9.72 2.52
CA ASP A 37 -9.15 -10.46 1.33
C ASP A 37 -8.53 -9.57 0.24
N GLY A 38 -8.84 -8.27 0.26
CA GLY A 38 -8.31 -7.31 -0.71
C GLY A 38 -6.78 -7.20 -0.68
N PHE A 39 -6.14 -7.44 0.48
CA PHE A 39 -4.67 -7.43 0.57
C PHE A 39 -4.05 -8.68 -0.08
N LYS A 40 -4.61 -9.86 0.19
CA LYS A 40 -4.17 -11.13 -0.44
C LYS A 40 -4.36 -11.13 -1.95
N HIS A 41 -5.44 -10.51 -2.42
CA HIS A 41 -5.69 -10.37 -3.85
C HIS A 41 -4.66 -9.45 -4.51
N LEU A 42 -4.37 -8.32 -3.87
CA LEU A 42 -3.39 -7.35 -4.36
C LEU A 42 -1.98 -7.95 -4.40
N SER A 43 -1.61 -8.83 -3.46
CA SER A 43 -0.31 -9.51 -3.48
C SER A 43 -0.16 -10.52 -4.63
N LYS A 44 -1.28 -11.06 -5.14
CA LYS A 44 -1.27 -11.98 -6.28
C LYS A 44 -1.21 -11.26 -7.62
N ILE A 45 -1.93 -10.13 -7.73
CA ILE A 45 -2.04 -9.39 -9.00
C ILE A 45 -0.90 -8.39 -9.16
N CYS A 46 -0.42 -7.78 -8.08
CA CYS A 46 0.58 -6.72 -8.11
C CYS A 46 1.71 -7.00 -7.09
N PRO A 47 2.56 -8.02 -7.33
CA PRO A 47 3.63 -8.39 -6.40
C PRO A 47 4.66 -7.26 -6.19
N SER A 48 5.03 -6.53 -7.24
CA SER A 48 5.95 -5.38 -7.16
C SER A 48 5.43 -4.26 -6.26
N LEU A 49 4.12 -3.99 -6.30
CA LEU A 49 3.46 -2.99 -5.48
C LEU A 49 3.47 -3.39 -3.99
N MET A 50 3.39 -4.69 -3.70
CA MET A 50 3.52 -5.19 -2.34
C MET A 50 4.95 -5.09 -1.82
N GLU A 51 5.96 -5.40 -2.63
CA GLU A 51 7.36 -5.20 -2.26
C GLU A 51 7.62 -3.74 -1.92
N GLU A 52 7.14 -2.81 -2.76
CA GLU A 52 7.27 -1.38 -2.51
C GLU A 52 6.57 -0.95 -1.21
N LEU A 53 5.36 -1.46 -0.96
CA LEU A 53 4.65 -1.20 0.29
C LEU A 53 5.44 -1.70 1.51
N VAL A 54 5.98 -2.93 1.45
CA VAL A 54 6.78 -3.49 2.54
C VAL A 54 8.04 -2.67 2.79
N VAL A 55 8.77 -2.28 1.73
CA VAL A 55 9.95 -1.42 1.85
C VAL A 55 9.59 -0.08 2.49
N LYS A 56 8.48 0.53 2.06
CA LYS A 56 8.02 1.84 2.57
C LYS A 56 7.56 1.79 4.02
N LEU A 57 7.04 0.65 4.49
CA LEU A 57 6.62 0.45 5.88
C LEU A 57 7.77 -0.01 6.78
N ALA A 58 8.76 -0.72 6.23
CA ALA A 58 9.90 -1.24 6.98
C ALA A 58 11.01 -0.19 7.18
N LEU A 59 11.12 0.79 6.28
CA LEU A 59 12.07 1.87 6.44
C LEU A 59 11.52 2.93 7.41
N PRO A 60 12.32 3.39 8.40
CA PRO A 60 11.95 4.55 9.19
C PRO A 60 11.79 5.72 8.23
N ALA A 61 10.65 6.42 8.30
CA ALA A 61 10.39 7.58 7.48
C ALA A 61 11.42 8.67 7.80
N THR A 62 12.56 8.67 7.10
CA THR A 62 13.40 9.86 6.98
C THR A 62 12.60 10.83 6.14
N GLN A 63 11.82 11.68 6.81
CA GLN A 63 11.13 12.79 6.18
C GLN A 63 12.20 13.76 5.65
N ALA A 64 12.24 13.95 4.34
CA ALA A 64 12.81 15.11 3.68
C ALA A 64 11.66 15.97 3.15
#